data_AF-A0A7S2AIJ1-F1
#
_entry.id   AF-A0A7S2AIJ1-F1
#
_cell.length_a   1.000
_cell.length_b   1.000
_cell.length_c   1.000
_cell.angle_alpha   90.00
_cell.angle_beta   90.00
_cell.angle_gamma   90.00
#
_symmetry.space_group_name_H-M   'P 1'
#
loop_
_entity.id
_entity.type
_entity.pdbx_description
1 polymer ?
#
loop_
_entity_poly.entity_id
_entity_poly.type
_entity_poly.pdbx_seq_one_letter_code
_entity_poly.pdbx_strand_id
1 'polypeptide(L)'
;MRAEKQELAQRAEKESKRRKTLESKCEELEERYRDARADMKLSEAEQQQRRALDSLRRLHPTTIYGRMTDCISVTQKKYHMPVTVVMGRNMDAILVEDEATAKSCITHLREQKMAPMTFLPVTTIQAKQIDARLRSLGGTARLMMDVVTPNAAAVAAHPSAVDLKAKFERAARYAVGNTVVCDTLDEARRLCFGGGA
;
A
#
# COMPACT_ATOMS: atom_id res chain seq x y z
N MET A 1 -38.90 57.57 -4.73
CA MET A 1 -38.54 57.37 -3.30
C MET A 1 -38.78 55.96 -2.77
N ARG A 2 -40.02 55.47 -2.50
CA ARG A 2 -40.21 54.09 -1.95
C ARG A 2 -39.95 52.95 -2.94
N ALA A 3 -40.39 53.09 -4.20
CA ALA A 3 -40.20 52.07 -5.25
C ALA A 3 -38.72 51.89 -5.65
N GLU A 4 -37.99 52.99 -5.83
CA GLU A 4 -36.54 53.00 -6.07
C GLU A 4 -35.75 52.28 -4.97
N LYS A 5 -36.12 52.50 -3.71
CA LYS A 5 -35.45 51.87 -2.56
C LYS A 5 -35.68 50.35 -2.54
N GLN A 6 -36.84 49.88 -3.02
CA GLN A 6 -37.13 48.45 -3.17
C GLN A 6 -36.37 47.80 -4.34
N GLU A 7 -36.26 48.47 -5.49
CA GLU A 7 -35.46 47.97 -6.63
C GLU A 7 -33.97 47.84 -6.29
N LEU A 8 -33.41 48.84 -5.59
CA LEU A 8 -32.03 48.81 -5.11
C LEU A 8 -31.79 47.65 -4.13
N ALA A 9 -32.74 47.38 -3.23
CA ALA A 9 -32.66 46.26 -2.30
C ALA A 9 -32.72 44.90 -3.02
N GLN A 10 -33.60 44.75 -4.01
CA GLN A 10 -33.69 43.51 -4.81
C GLN A 10 -32.42 43.25 -5.64
N ARG A 11 -31.82 44.30 -6.23
CA ARG A 11 -30.53 44.18 -6.94
C ARG A 11 -29.41 43.78 -6.00
N ALA A 12 -29.32 44.38 -4.81
CA ALA A 12 -28.32 44.04 -3.81
C ALA A 12 -28.46 42.58 -3.32
N GLU A 13 -29.70 42.11 -3.12
CA GLU A 13 -29.94 40.72 -2.71
C GLU A 13 -29.57 39.72 -3.82
N LYS A 14 -29.87 40.03 -5.09
CA LYS A 14 -29.50 39.20 -6.24
C LYS A 14 -27.98 39.12 -6.41
N GLU A 15 -27.27 40.23 -6.28
CA GLU A 15 -25.80 40.25 -6.32
C GLU A 15 -25.19 39.54 -5.11
N SER A 16 -25.78 39.66 -3.91
CA SER A 16 -25.33 38.91 -2.73
C SER A 16 -25.50 37.39 -2.92
N LYS A 17 -26.64 36.94 -3.46
CA LYS A 17 -26.86 35.52 -3.81
C LYS A 17 -25.87 35.05 -4.86
N ARG A 18 -25.65 35.86 -5.91
CA ARG A 18 -24.69 35.55 -6.98
C ARG A 18 -23.27 35.44 -6.43
N ARG A 19 -22.84 36.36 -5.56
CA ARG A 19 -21.55 36.29 -4.86
C ARG A 19 -21.42 35.00 -4.05
N LYS A 20 -22.40 34.66 -3.22
CA LYS A 20 -22.39 33.42 -2.42
C LYS A 20 -22.30 32.17 -3.29
N THR A 21 -23.04 32.13 -4.40
CA THR A 21 -22.93 31.00 -5.36
C THR A 21 -21.57 30.95 -6.03
N LEU A 22 -20.97 32.09 -6.39
CA LEU A 22 -19.61 32.11 -6.95
C LEU A 22 -18.57 31.69 -5.90
N GLU A 23 -18.66 32.19 -4.66
CA GLU A 23 -17.78 31.82 -3.56
C GLU A 23 -17.83 30.30 -3.32
N SER A 24 -19.03 29.71 -3.23
CA SER A 24 -19.19 28.25 -3.10
C SER A 24 -18.64 27.47 -4.29
N LYS A 25 -18.78 27.96 -5.53
CA LYS A 25 -18.18 27.34 -6.71
C LYS A 25 -16.66 27.44 -6.73
N CYS A 26 -16.10 28.55 -6.25
CA CYS A 26 -14.65 28.71 -6.11
C CYS A 26 -14.11 27.71 -5.09
N GLU A 27 -14.75 27.57 -3.93
CA GLU A 27 -14.36 26.58 -2.90
C GLU A 27 -14.40 25.15 -3.45
N GLU A 28 -15.46 24.78 -4.16
CA GLU A 28 -15.60 23.45 -4.79
C GLU A 28 -14.51 23.21 -5.85
N LEU A 29 -14.20 24.21 -6.68
CA LEU A 29 -13.12 24.11 -7.67
C LEU A 29 -11.74 23.99 -7.02
N GLU A 30 -11.50 24.70 -5.92
CA GLU A 30 -10.25 24.63 -5.17
C GLU A 30 -10.06 23.27 -4.47
N GLU A 31 -11.12 22.67 -3.95
CA GLU A 31 -11.11 21.29 -3.43
C GLU A 31 -10.77 20.29 -4.54
N ARG A 32 -11.51 20.33 -5.66
CA ARG A 32 -11.25 19.45 -6.81
C ARG A 32 -9.84 19.62 -7.38
N TYR A 33 -9.33 20.84 -7.43
CA TYR A 33 -7.96 21.10 -7.89
C TYR A 33 -6.91 20.51 -6.93
N ARG A 34 -7.13 20.61 -5.63
CA ARG A 34 -6.24 20.02 -4.62
C ARG A 34 -6.22 18.49 -4.73
N ASP A 35 -7.38 17.87 -4.89
CA ASP A 35 -7.50 16.42 -5.04
C ASP A 35 -6.80 15.94 -6.33
N ALA A 36 -7.11 16.55 -7.46
CA ALA A 36 -6.47 16.21 -8.74
C ALA A 36 -4.95 16.40 -8.69
N ARG A 37 -4.48 17.47 -8.04
CA ARG A 37 -3.04 17.71 -7.87
C ARG A 37 -2.38 16.68 -6.96
N ALA A 38 -3.07 16.19 -5.93
CA ALA A 38 -2.58 15.11 -5.08
C ALA A 38 -2.45 13.81 -5.88
N ASP A 39 -3.48 13.46 -6.66
CA ASP A 39 -3.48 12.28 -7.52
C ASP A 39 -2.36 12.30 -8.56
N MET A 40 -2.13 13.46 -9.19
CA MET A 40 -1.03 13.63 -10.14
C MET A 40 0.33 13.34 -9.49
N LYS A 41 0.58 13.85 -8.27
CA LYS A 41 1.83 13.61 -7.55
C LYS A 41 2.01 12.14 -7.18
N LEU A 42 0.94 11.46 -6.76
CA LEU A 42 0.97 10.03 -6.46
C LEU A 42 1.31 9.22 -7.73
N SER A 43 0.68 9.56 -8.86
CA SER A 43 0.95 8.93 -10.15
C SER A 43 2.39 9.14 -10.63
N GLU A 44 2.92 10.36 -10.50
CA GLU A 44 4.32 10.65 -10.83
C GLU A 44 5.29 9.85 -9.95
N ALA A 45 5.03 9.77 -8.64
CA ALA A 45 5.85 8.98 -7.72
C ALA A 45 5.84 7.48 -8.07
N GLU A 46 4.66 6.93 -8.36
CA GLU A 46 4.54 5.54 -8.82
C GLU A 46 5.28 5.29 -10.13
N GLN A 47 5.16 6.20 -11.10
CA GLN A 47 5.85 6.08 -12.38
C GLN A 47 7.37 6.12 -12.19
N GLN A 48 7.86 7.02 -11.34
CA GLN A 48 9.28 7.11 -11.03
C GLN A 48 9.79 5.82 -10.35
N GLN A 49 9.00 5.26 -9.44
CA GLN A 49 9.34 4.00 -8.78
C GLN A 49 9.40 2.83 -9.77
N ARG A 50 8.43 2.75 -10.69
CA ARG A 50 8.43 1.72 -11.74
C ARG A 50 9.65 1.84 -12.66
N ARG A 51 9.98 3.05 -13.12
CA ARG A 51 11.17 3.30 -13.96
C ARG A 51 12.46 2.92 -13.27
N ALA A 52 12.58 3.22 -11.98
CA ALA A 52 13.74 2.86 -11.18
C ALA A 52 13.84 1.33 -11.00
N LEU A 53 12.74 0.64 -10.72
CA LEU A 53 12.71 -0.82 -10.65
C LEU A 53 13.13 -1.46 -11.98
N ASP A 54 12.64 -0.94 -13.11
CA ASP A 54 13.02 -1.44 -14.44
C ASP A 54 14.51 -1.20 -14.73
N SER A 55 15.06 -0.08 -14.27
CA SER A 55 16.51 0.19 -14.34
C SER A 55 17.31 -0.85 -13.56
N LEU A 56 16.88 -1.14 -12.33
CA LEU A 56 17.53 -2.13 -11.47
C LEU A 56 17.41 -3.55 -12.04
N ARG A 57 16.25 -3.93 -12.57
CA ARG A 57 16.04 -5.24 -13.23
C ARG A 57 16.96 -5.44 -14.44
N ARG A 58 17.28 -4.38 -15.18
CA ARG A 58 18.25 -4.46 -16.29
C ARG A 58 19.67 -4.73 -15.82
N LEU A 59 20.06 -4.22 -14.65
CA LEU A 59 21.37 -4.45 -14.06
C LEU A 59 21.48 -5.83 -13.41
N HIS A 60 20.40 -6.28 -12.78
CA HIS A 60 20.34 -7.49 -11.97
C HIS A 60 19.12 -8.34 -12.32
N PRO A 61 19.10 -8.99 -13.50
CA PRO A 61 17.89 -9.64 -14.04
C PRO A 61 17.48 -10.90 -13.26
N THR A 62 18.41 -11.58 -12.59
CA THR A 62 18.16 -12.87 -11.93
C THR A 62 17.97 -12.77 -10.43
N THR A 63 18.48 -11.71 -9.79
CA THR A 63 18.48 -11.55 -8.34
C THR A 63 17.37 -10.62 -7.83
N ILE A 64 16.68 -9.90 -8.71
CA ILE A 64 15.54 -9.04 -8.36
C ILE A 64 14.24 -9.72 -8.77
N TYR A 65 13.43 -10.10 -7.79
CA TYR A 65 12.16 -10.78 -8.03
C TYR A 65 11.03 -9.82 -8.40
N GLY A 66 11.00 -8.65 -7.78
CA GLY A 66 9.95 -7.63 -7.99
C GLY A 66 9.45 -7.05 -6.69
N ARG A 67 8.32 -6.34 -6.73
CA ARG A 67 7.70 -5.81 -5.51
C ARG A 67 6.94 -6.90 -4.77
N MET A 68 6.75 -6.71 -3.47
CA MET A 68 5.93 -7.60 -2.65
C MET A 68 4.56 -7.82 -3.29
N THR A 69 3.89 -6.76 -3.78
CA THR A 69 2.59 -6.84 -4.47
C THR A 69 2.57 -7.78 -5.67
N ASP A 70 3.69 -7.89 -6.37
CA ASP A 70 3.79 -8.69 -7.59
C ASP A 70 4.07 -10.16 -7.23
N CYS A 71 4.76 -10.40 -6.10
CA CYS A 71 5.20 -11.71 -5.63
C CYS A 71 4.17 -12.47 -4.77
N ILE A 72 3.15 -11.79 -4.24
CA ILE A 72 2.11 -12.39 -3.41
C ILE A 72 0.73 -12.31 -4.08
N SER A 73 -0.16 -13.21 -3.69
CA SER A 73 -1.56 -13.24 -4.10
C SER A 73 -2.46 -13.47 -2.88
N VAL A 74 -3.65 -12.88 -2.90
CA VAL A 74 -4.63 -13.01 -1.82
C VAL A 74 -5.68 -14.04 -2.23
N THR A 75 -5.90 -15.06 -1.42
CA THR A 75 -6.78 -16.18 -1.78
C THR A 75 -8.25 -15.76 -1.98
N GLN A 76 -8.74 -14.79 -1.19
CA GLN A 76 -10.12 -14.32 -1.28
C GLN A 76 -10.17 -12.80 -1.36
N LYS A 77 -11.03 -12.26 -2.26
CA LYS A 77 -11.15 -10.81 -2.49
C LYS A 77 -11.50 -10.02 -1.22
N LYS A 78 -12.25 -10.61 -0.28
CA LYS A 78 -12.63 -9.95 0.97
C LYS A 78 -11.43 -9.53 1.84
N TYR A 79 -10.27 -10.18 1.67
CA TYR A 79 -9.09 -9.88 2.47
C TYR A 79 -8.11 -8.91 1.79
N HIS A 80 -8.40 -8.42 0.57
CA HIS A 80 -7.50 -7.48 -0.11
C HIS A 80 -7.23 -6.22 0.74
N MET A 81 -8.29 -5.63 1.28
CA MET A 81 -8.16 -4.41 2.09
C MET A 81 -7.38 -4.68 3.39
N PRO A 82 -7.71 -5.69 4.22
CA PRO A 82 -6.88 -6.08 5.36
C PRO A 82 -5.41 -6.33 5.01
N VAL A 83 -5.13 -7.02 3.88
CA VAL A 83 -3.75 -7.36 3.50
C VAL A 83 -2.97 -6.08 3.18
N THR A 84 -3.55 -5.14 2.44
CA THR A 84 -2.92 -3.85 2.16
C THR A 84 -2.61 -3.07 3.44
N VAL A 85 -3.53 -3.06 4.41
CA VAL A 85 -3.33 -2.37 5.70
C VAL A 85 -2.19 -3.00 6.49
N VAL A 86 -2.15 -4.32 6.58
CA VAL A 86 -1.14 -5.04 7.37
C VAL A 86 0.25 -4.95 6.73
N MET A 87 0.33 -5.11 5.41
CA MET A 87 1.60 -5.01 4.69
C MET A 87 2.15 -3.58 4.71
N GLY A 88 1.28 -2.57 4.61
CA GLY A 88 1.63 -1.16 4.67
C GLY A 88 2.79 -0.81 3.73
N ARG A 89 3.89 -0.27 4.29
CA ARG A 89 5.10 0.11 3.53
C ARG A 89 5.79 -1.06 2.84
N ASN A 90 5.59 -2.29 3.32
CA ASN A 90 6.19 -3.47 2.71
C ASN A 90 5.52 -3.87 1.39
N MET A 91 4.37 -3.29 1.03
CA MET A 91 3.73 -3.51 -0.28
C MET A 91 4.67 -3.08 -1.43
N ASP A 92 5.32 -1.94 -1.27
CA ASP A 92 6.25 -1.38 -2.26
C ASP A 92 7.69 -1.89 -2.10
N ALA A 93 7.95 -2.74 -1.11
CA ALA A 93 9.27 -3.28 -0.89
C ALA A 93 9.66 -4.26 -2.01
N ILE A 94 10.90 -4.15 -2.47
CA ILE A 94 11.46 -4.95 -3.55
C ILE A 94 12.12 -6.19 -2.96
N LEU A 95 11.66 -7.37 -3.36
CA LEU A 95 12.25 -8.65 -3.00
C LEU A 95 13.50 -8.91 -3.85
N VAL A 96 14.61 -9.16 -3.18
CA VAL A 96 15.91 -9.45 -3.79
C VAL A 96 16.50 -10.73 -3.21
N GLU A 97 17.38 -11.40 -3.93
CA GLU A 97 17.97 -12.68 -3.50
C GLU A 97 18.82 -12.52 -2.24
N ASP A 98 19.77 -11.59 -2.24
CA ASP A 98 20.78 -11.44 -1.20
C ASP A 98 21.01 -9.97 -0.78
N GLU A 99 21.74 -9.80 0.32
CA GLU A 99 22.11 -8.47 0.82
C GLU A 99 23.11 -7.75 -0.07
N ALA A 100 23.94 -8.50 -0.83
CA ALA A 100 24.91 -7.92 -1.73
C ALA A 100 24.21 -7.18 -2.89
N THR A 101 23.21 -7.81 -3.50
CA THR A 101 22.33 -7.20 -4.51
C THR A 101 21.57 -6.01 -3.92
N ALA A 102 21.03 -6.14 -2.70
CA ALA A 102 20.35 -5.04 -2.03
C ALA A 102 21.25 -3.81 -1.90
N LYS A 103 22.50 -4.00 -1.42
CA LYS A 103 23.49 -2.93 -1.29
C LYS A 103 23.86 -2.32 -2.64
N SER A 104 24.09 -3.15 -3.66
CA SER A 104 24.37 -2.71 -5.03
C SER A 104 23.24 -1.84 -5.58
N CYS A 105 21.98 -2.26 -5.40
CA CYS A 105 20.80 -1.50 -5.82
C CYS A 105 20.69 -0.16 -5.09
N ILE A 106 20.93 -0.13 -3.78
CA ILE A 106 20.91 1.10 -2.98
C ILE A 106 21.97 2.08 -3.46
N THR A 107 23.20 1.60 -3.72
CA THR A 107 24.28 2.44 -4.26
C THR A 107 23.91 3.01 -5.62
N HIS A 108 23.36 2.19 -6.51
CA HIS A 108 22.91 2.64 -7.83
C HIS A 108 21.81 3.70 -7.75
N LEU A 109 20.81 3.52 -6.88
CA LEU A 109 19.75 4.51 -6.67
C LEU A 109 20.31 5.85 -6.16
N ARG A 110 21.32 5.81 -5.28
CA ARG A 110 21.99 7.02 -4.77
C ARG A 110 22.76 7.75 -5.87
N GLU A 111 23.53 7.03 -6.68
CA GLU A 111 24.29 7.59 -7.81
C GLU A 111 23.38 8.24 -8.84
N GLN A 112 22.24 7.61 -9.14
CA GLN A 112 21.24 8.12 -10.06
C GLN A 112 20.29 9.16 -9.42
N LYS A 113 20.52 9.54 -8.15
CA LYS A 113 19.68 10.47 -7.36
C LYS A 113 18.19 10.12 -7.40
N MET A 114 17.88 8.83 -7.39
CA MET A 114 16.52 8.31 -7.37
C MET A 114 15.97 8.29 -5.93
N ALA A 115 14.64 8.21 -5.82
CA ALA A 115 13.97 8.11 -4.54
C ALA A 115 14.42 6.85 -3.78
N PRO A 116 14.55 6.91 -2.44
CA PRO A 116 14.91 5.75 -1.64
C PRO A 116 13.82 4.67 -1.73
N MET A 117 14.26 3.41 -1.85
CA MET A 117 13.38 2.24 -1.90
C MET A 117 13.76 1.24 -0.82
N THR A 118 12.79 0.42 -0.42
CA THR A 118 13.02 -0.64 0.55
C THR A 118 13.33 -1.94 -0.19
N PHE A 119 14.44 -2.58 0.18
CA PHE A 119 14.83 -3.89 -0.35
C PHE A 119 14.76 -4.94 0.75
N LEU A 120 14.17 -6.09 0.43
CA LEU A 120 14.03 -7.22 1.33
C LEU A 120 14.81 -8.42 0.79
N PRO A 121 15.98 -8.73 1.37
CA PRO A 121 16.80 -9.87 0.95
C PRO A 121 16.13 -11.16 1.41
N VAL A 122 15.51 -11.88 0.47
CA VAL A 122 14.70 -13.06 0.80
C VAL A 122 15.51 -14.18 1.40
N THR A 123 16.83 -14.23 1.19
CA THR A 123 17.74 -15.25 1.75
C THR A 123 18.06 -15.02 3.24
N THR A 124 18.30 -13.77 3.65
CA THR A 124 18.74 -13.43 5.01
C THR A 124 17.63 -12.86 5.89
N ILE A 125 16.46 -12.56 5.33
CA ILE A 125 15.34 -11.96 6.05
C ILE A 125 14.91 -12.82 7.26
N GLN A 126 14.91 -12.18 8.43
CA GLN A 126 14.50 -12.82 9.68
C GLN A 126 13.00 -12.59 9.91
N ALA A 127 12.18 -13.56 9.53
CA ALA A 127 10.76 -13.55 9.81
C ALA A 127 10.49 -14.08 11.23
N LYS A 128 9.62 -13.41 11.99
CA LYS A 128 9.14 -13.92 13.27
C LYS A 128 8.41 -15.24 13.07
N GLN A 129 8.57 -16.16 14.02
CA GLN A 129 7.81 -17.42 14.00
C GLN A 129 6.33 -17.13 14.18
N ILE A 130 5.52 -17.83 13.38
CA ILE A 130 4.07 -17.76 13.46
C ILE A 130 3.62 -18.45 14.75
N ASP A 131 2.91 -17.73 15.60
CA ASP A 131 2.31 -18.34 16.78
C ASP A 131 1.11 -19.20 16.36
N ALA A 132 1.26 -20.52 16.50
CA ALA A 132 0.22 -21.48 16.13
C ALA A 132 -1.10 -21.28 16.89
N ARG A 133 -1.05 -20.68 18.09
CA ARG A 133 -2.23 -20.38 18.91
C ARG A 133 -3.16 -19.36 18.23
N LEU A 134 -2.62 -18.53 17.35
CA LEU A 134 -3.42 -17.55 16.59
C LEU A 134 -4.37 -18.22 15.61
N ARG A 135 -4.12 -19.48 15.22
CA ARG A 135 -5.04 -20.26 14.38
C ARG A 135 -6.20 -20.86 15.16
N SER A 136 -6.08 -20.96 16.49
CA SER A 136 -7.08 -21.56 17.38
C SER A 136 -7.91 -20.52 18.14
N LEU A 137 -7.88 -19.24 17.75
CA LEU A 137 -8.63 -18.17 18.42
C LEU A 137 -10.16 -18.32 18.30
N GLY A 138 -10.64 -19.16 17.38
CA GLY A 138 -12.07 -19.40 17.13
C GLY A 138 -12.77 -18.23 16.46
N GLY A 139 -14.09 -18.33 16.29
CA GLY A 139 -14.90 -17.27 15.69
C GLY A 139 -14.64 -17.06 14.18
N THR A 140 -14.54 -15.80 13.77
CA THR A 140 -14.23 -15.40 12.38
C THR A 140 -12.74 -15.08 12.19
N ALA A 141 -11.98 -15.08 13.28
CA ALA A 141 -10.56 -14.77 13.28
C ALA A 141 -9.74 -15.71 12.39
N ARG A 142 -8.93 -15.13 11.50
CA ARG A 142 -7.98 -15.85 10.66
C ARG A 142 -6.61 -15.22 10.69
N LEU A 143 -5.59 -16.06 10.68
CA LEU A 143 -4.22 -15.61 10.54
C LEU A 143 -3.99 -15.08 9.12
N MET A 144 -3.40 -13.90 9.02
CA MET A 144 -3.16 -13.24 7.74
C MET A 144 -2.17 -14.02 6.85
N MET A 145 -1.26 -14.78 7.45
CA MET A 145 -0.35 -15.66 6.71
C MET A 145 -1.05 -16.82 6.00
N ASP A 146 -2.24 -17.24 6.46
CA ASP A 146 -2.99 -18.31 5.80
C ASP A 146 -3.85 -17.77 4.63
N VAL A 147 -3.94 -16.43 4.51
CA VAL A 147 -4.70 -15.72 3.47
C VAL A 147 -3.81 -15.27 2.31
N VAL A 148 -2.52 -15.10 2.59
CA VAL A 148 -1.51 -14.66 1.61
C VAL A 148 -0.77 -15.87 1.08
N THR A 149 -0.79 -16.06 -0.24
CA THR A 149 -0.08 -17.15 -0.92
C THR A 149 0.94 -16.59 -1.91
N PRO A 150 2.09 -17.22 -2.12
CA PRO A 150 3.01 -16.83 -3.20
C PRO A 150 2.31 -16.82 -4.57
N ASN A 151 2.56 -15.79 -5.36
CA ASN A 151 1.97 -15.65 -6.69
C ASN A 151 2.63 -16.64 -7.67
N ALA A 152 1.85 -17.57 -8.20
CA ALA A 152 2.33 -18.58 -9.14
C ALA A 152 2.94 -17.96 -10.42
N ALA A 153 2.40 -16.85 -10.92
CA ALA A 153 2.93 -16.18 -12.10
C ALA A 153 4.33 -15.58 -11.84
N ALA A 154 4.55 -14.99 -10.67
CA ALA A 154 5.85 -14.47 -10.27
C ALA A 154 6.87 -15.60 -10.07
N VAL A 155 6.43 -16.76 -9.56
CA VAL A 155 7.30 -17.93 -9.45
C VAL A 155 7.68 -18.48 -10.83
N ALA A 156 6.74 -18.55 -11.76
CA ALA A 156 6.98 -19.00 -13.13
C ALA A 156 7.89 -18.05 -13.93
N ALA A 157 7.85 -16.74 -13.64
CA ALA A 157 8.71 -15.75 -14.28
C ALA A 157 10.20 -15.92 -13.91
N HIS A 158 10.51 -16.64 -12.82
CA HIS A 158 11.87 -16.83 -12.30
C HIS A 158 12.20 -18.32 -12.14
N PRO A 159 12.25 -19.10 -13.23
CA PRO A 159 12.45 -20.55 -13.17
C PRO A 159 13.84 -20.95 -12.66
N SER A 160 14.81 -20.03 -12.70
CA SER A 160 16.17 -20.26 -12.21
C SER A 160 16.28 -20.25 -10.67
N ALA A 161 15.27 -19.76 -9.95
CA ALA A 161 15.32 -19.63 -8.50
C ALA A 161 14.72 -20.88 -7.83
N VAL A 162 15.58 -21.71 -7.25
CA VAL A 162 15.17 -22.85 -6.41
C VAL A 162 14.46 -22.33 -5.16
N ASP A 163 13.40 -23.03 -4.75
CA ASP A 163 12.61 -22.74 -3.54
C ASP A 163 12.02 -21.32 -3.45
N LEU A 164 11.75 -20.69 -4.60
CA LEU A 164 11.21 -19.33 -4.66
C LEU A 164 9.88 -19.18 -3.90
N LYS A 165 9.05 -20.23 -3.91
CA LYS A 165 7.82 -20.28 -3.11
C LYS A 165 8.10 -20.09 -1.62
N ALA A 166 9.10 -20.79 -1.07
CA ALA A 166 9.48 -20.70 0.33
C ALA A 166 10.12 -19.33 0.66
N LYS A 167 10.91 -18.77 -0.27
CA LYS A 167 11.48 -17.43 -0.16
C LYS A 167 10.40 -16.35 -0.08
N PHE A 168 9.40 -16.40 -0.95
CA PHE A 168 8.26 -15.48 -0.93
C PHE A 168 7.40 -15.67 0.31
N GLU A 169 7.18 -16.90 0.76
CA GLU A 169 6.46 -17.17 2.01
C GLU A 169 7.21 -16.57 3.22
N ARG A 170 8.54 -16.67 3.25
CA ARG A 170 9.36 -16.04 4.30
C ARG A 170 9.27 -14.52 4.25
N ALA A 171 9.26 -13.92 3.06
CA ALA A 171 9.08 -12.48 2.90
C ALA A 171 7.67 -12.01 3.33
N ALA A 172 6.64 -12.76 2.96
CA ALA A 172 5.27 -12.51 3.43
C ALA A 172 5.17 -12.64 4.96
N ARG A 173 5.83 -13.64 5.55
CA ARG A 173 5.88 -13.84 7.01
C ARG A 173 6.54 -12.68 7.73
N TYR A 174 7.60 -12.11 7.16
CA TYR A 174 8.24 -10.92 7.69
C TYR A 174 7.28 -9.72 7.67
N ALA A 175 6.57 -9.51 6.55
CA ALA A 175 5.73 -8.35 6.38
C ALA A 175 4.42 -8.41 7.17
N VAL A 176 3.80 -9.60 7.29
CA VAL A 176 2.53 -9.81 7.99
C VAL A 176 2.73 -10.12 9.46
N GLY A 177 3.77 -10.88 9.79
CA GLY A 177 4.02 -11.36 11.15
C GLY A 177 2.85 -12.14 11.76
N ASN A 178 2.63 -11.91 13.05
CA ASN A 178 1.58 -12.54 13.88
C ASN A 178 0.30 -11.70 13.87
N THR A 179 -0.20 -11.37 12.69
CA THR A 179 -1.41 -10.55 12.52
C THR A 179 -2.63 -11.39 12.19
N VAL A 180 -3.76 -11.06 12.80
CA VAL A 180 -5.04 -11.74 12.65
C VAL A 180 -6.07 -10.76 12.11
N VAL A 181 -6.94 -11.25 11.22
CA VAL A 181 -8.11 -10.52 10.71
C VAL A 181 -9.38 -11.16 11.23
N CYS A 182 -10.37 -10.36 11.60
CA CYS A 182 -11.71 -10.80 12.01
C CYS A 182 -12.76 -9.90 11.37
N ASP A 183 -14.01 -10.34 11.34
CA ASP A 183 -15.08 -9.65 10.61
C ASP A 183 -15.65 -8.45 11.40
N THR A 184 -15.58 -8.47 12.74
CA THR A 184 -16.19 -7.42 13.59
C THR A 184 -15.18 -6.72 14.50
N LEU A 185 -15.45 -5.44 14.80
CA LEU A 185 -14.61 -4.64 15.71
C LEU A 185 -14.69 -5.16 17.15
N ASP A 186 -15.85 -5.66 17.59
CA ASP A 186 -16.04 -6.20 18.93
C ASP A 186 -15.22 -7.48 19.14
N GLU A 187 -15.18 -8.35 18.14
CA GLU A 187 -14.31 -9.54 18.15
C GLU A 187 -12.82 -9.12 18.17
N ALA A 188 -12.41 -8.17 17.35
CA ALA A 188 -11.05 -7.62 17.37
C ALA A 188 -10.67 -7.08 18.77
N ARG A 189 -11.55 -6.31 19.40
CA ARG A 189 -11.31 -5.75 20.74
C ARG A 189 -11.18 -6.85 21.79
N ARG A 190 -12.04 -7.87 21.73
CA ARG A 190 -11.97 -9.02 22.64
C ARG A 190 -10.69 -9.83 22.45
N LEU A 191 -10.25 -10.07 21.22
CA LEU A 191 -9.03 -10.82 20.95
C LEU A 191 -7.76 -10.05 21.32
N CYS A 192 -7.72 -8.74 21.06
CA CYS A 192 -6.55 -7.91 21.36
C CYS A 192 -6.44 -7.51 22.84
N PHE A 193 -7.57 -7.25 23.51
CA PHE A 193 -7.59 -6.68 24.86
C PHE A 193 -8.36 -7.50 25.90
N GLY A 194 -9.18 -8.46 25.47
CA GLY A 194 -10.04 -9.26 26.35
C GLY A 194 -9.35 -10.42 27.06
N GLY A 195 -8.04 -10.61 26.86
CA GLY A 195 -7.22 -11.61 27.56
C GLY A 195 -6.78 -11.20 28.98
N GLY A 196 -7.43 -10.21 29.60
CA GLY A 196 -7.19 -9.81 30.98
C GLY A 196 -8.22 -10.39 31.94
N ALA A 197 -8.10 -11.67 32.28
CA ALA A 197 -8.59 -12.29 33.51
C ALA A 197 -7.80 -13.59 33.76
#